data_AF-A0A7S3LMK1-F1
#
_entry.id   AF-A0A7S3LMK1-F1
#
_cell.length_a   1.000
_cell.length_b   1.000
_cell.length_c   1.000
_cell.angle_alpha   90.00
_cell.angle_beta   90.00
_cell.angle_gamma   90.00
#
_symmetry.space_group_name_H-M   'P 1'
#
loop_
_entity.id
_entity.type
_entity.pdbx_description
1 polymer ?
#
loop_
_entity_poly.entity_id
_entity_poly.type
_entity_poly.pdbx_seq_one_letter_code
_entity_poly.pdbx_strand_id
1 'polypeptide(L)'
;MNEEQRHMRVSYISDVEGNISYFKKYVERSKIVSFDKDGNLKLSENGIFVFGGDIFDKGPGDIRIARLVINLKRKYPDRCYLLIGNRDANKLRFTSELSDDDVENRPLDEVPPIPCVGNKLKPLHFIKENAHKGYENDKITRLKWMLKETLGSPDTFEFRREELAILSGRNDDEISDEEVIASFLESVQEGGFVVEYLKLAQIGVILHDTLFVHGGVNVESCGFVPDYKKFRYFDRATGDVVVKSVDDIPGFLLPENHTVEDWINHLNAFADDALNHYLQSPFWQEKDGIWIRGGEALMAYQSTPATQGRGVIVPTFVDGGKVSKFSEKLVQYLQQSRLSRVIVGHKPVADSPLVIRDDGALEVIMADTSYSDPSSADNRGDAVAEVIVEPDGSALVHGVLSDGKEYNFILPAVHEMNTGNLIGKKTKDDFWIKAKLEDQNLLLVKTEGRKVTRKYISPHEVKAHL
;
A
#
# COMPACT_ATOMS: atom_id res chain seq x y z
N MET A 1 16.99 15.33 3.10
CA MET A 1 17.78 15.09 1.88
C MET A 1 19.14 15.75 1.97
N ASN A 2 20.18 15.08 1.50
CA ASN A 2 21.51 15.64 1.30
C ASN A 2 21.57 16.51 0.02
N GLU A 3 22.67 17.21 -0.21
CA GLU A 3 22.83 18.14 -1.34
C GLU A 3 22.72 17.45 -2.70
N GLU A 4 23.29 16.25 -2.84
CA GLU A 4 23.27 15.47 -4.07
C GLU A 4 21.83 15.05 -4.47
N GLN A 5 21.04 14.61 -3.49
CA GLN A 5 19.66 14.18 -3.70
C GLN A 5 18.73 15.31 -4.19
N ARG A 6 19.05 16.58 -3.91
CA ARG A 6 18.22 17.73 -4.32
C ARG A 6 18.13 17.90 -5.83
N HIS A 7 19.04 17.28 -6.57
CA HIS A 7 19.06 17.31 -8.03
C HIS A 7 18.62 15.98 -8.66
N MET A 8 18.21 15.00 -7.85
CA MET A 8 17.79 13.68 -8.32
C MET A 8 16.29 13.60 -8.60
N ARG A 9 15.93 12.71 -9.52
CA ARG A 9 14.55 12.42 -9.93
C ARG A 9 14.00 11.27 -9.11
N VAL A 10 12.77 11.37 -8.62
CA VAL A 10 12.17 10.37 -7.72
C VAL A 10 11.13 9.57 -8.48
N SER A 11 11.38 8.28 -8.74
CA SER A 11 10.39 7.37 -9.31
C SER A 11 9.56 6.68 -8.22
N TYR A 12 8.28 6.49 -8.49
CA TYR A 12 7.31 5.86 -7.59
C TYR A 12 6.51 4.74 -8.27
N ILE A 13 6.35 3.63 -7.55
CA ILE A 13 5.40 2.54 -7.83
C ILE A 13 4.88 1.99 -6.50
N SER A 14 3.65 1.45 -6.47
CA SER A 14 3.04 0.82 -5.29
C SER A 14 2.13 -0.34 -5.71
N ASP A 15 1.66 -1.11 -4.73
CA ASP A 15 0.59 -2.11 -4.88
C ASP A 15 0.93 -3.15 -5.96
N VAL A 16 2.18 -3.60 -6.00
CA VAL A 16 2.61 -4.65 -6.95
C VAL A 16 1.91 -5.97 -6.63
N GLU A 17 1.59 -6.21 -5.36
CA GLU A 17 0.84 -7.37 -4.86
C GLU A 17 1.29 -8.67 -5.57
N GLY A 18 2.57 -9.04 -5.39
CA GLY A 18 3.14 -10.30 -5.88
C GLY A 18 3.20 -10.47 -7.40
N ASN A 19 2.71 -9.52 -8.18
CA ASN A 19 2.62 -9.64 -9.63
C ASN A 19 3.97 -9.34 -10.30
N ILE A 20 4.80 -10.36 -10.45
CA ILE A 20 6.14 -10.26 -11.06
C ILE A 20 6.07 -9.81 -12.53
N SER A 21 5.01 -10.16 -13.26
CA SER A 21 4.82 -9.76 -14.65
C SER A 21 4.57 -8.26 -14.77
N TYR A 22 3.67 -7.71 -13.94
CA TYR A 22 3.45 -6.27 -13.81
C TYR A 22 4.73 -5.54 -13.38
N PHE A 23 5.44 -6.06 -12.38
CA PHE A 23 6.68 -5.45 -11.91
C PHE A 23 7.75 -5.40 -13.02
N LYS A 24 7.88 -6.47 -13.83
CA LYS A 24 8.78 -6.48 -14.99
C LYS A 24 8.37 -5.45 -16.04
N LYS A 25 7.07 -5.37 -16.41
CA LYS A 25 6.55 -4.34 -17.33
C LYS A 25 6.91 -2.93 -16.84
N TYR A 26 6.82 -2.68 -15.53
CA TYR A 26 7.23 -1.41 -14.93
C TYR A 26 8.74 -1.17 -15.08
N VAL A 27 9.58 -2.13 -14.68
CA VAL A 27 11.05 -1.97 -14.74
C VAL A 27 11.54 -1.80 -16.19
N GLU A 28 10.92 -2.47 -17.16
CA GLU A 28 11.23 -2.34 -18.59
C GLU A 28 10.94 -0.94 -19.14
N ARG A 29 9.95 -0.24 -18.56
CA ARG A 29 9.53 1.11 -18.97
C ARG A 29 10.11 2.22 -18.10
N SER A 30 10.60 1.88 -16.92
CA SER A 30 11.07 2.84 -15.94
C SER A 30 12.24 3.66 -16.49
N LYS A 31 12.21 4.96 -16.22
CA LYS A 31 13.34 5.86 -16.56
C LYS A 31 14.41 5.90 -15.47
N ILE A 32 14.18 5.24 -14.32
CA ILE A 32 15.01 5.32 -13.12
C ILE A 32 15.49 3.95 -12.66
N VAL A 33 14.66 2.92 -12.74
CA VAL A 33 14.96 1.56 -12.32
C VAL A 33 15.16 0.68 -13.55
N SER A 34 16.13 -0.21 -13.53
CA SER A 34 16.35 -1.21 -14.58
C SER A 34 16.94 -2.49 -14.01
N PHE A 35 16.88 -3.57 -14.77
CA PHE A 35 17.65 -4.78 -14.46
C PHE A 35 19.11 -4.64 -14.90
N ASP A 36 20.04 -5.12 -14.09
CA ASP A 36 21.42 -5.38 -14.52
C ASP A 36 21.53 -6.74 -15.23
N LYS A 37 22.75 -7.06 -15.68
CA LYS A 37 23.04 -8.29 -16.43
C LYS A 37 22.76 -9.57 -15.64
N ASP A 38 22.72 -9.48 -14.31
CA ASP A 38 22.53 -10.60 -13.39
C ASP A 38 21.06 -10.69 -12.92
N GLY A 39 20.18 -9.84 -13.47
CA GLY A 39 18.76 -9.78 -13.13
C GLY A 39 18.45 -9.04 -11.82
N ASN A 40 19.42 -8.34 -11.23
CA ASN A 40 19.18 -7.51 -10.04
C ASN A 40 18.73 -6.10 -10.44
N LEU A 41 18.02 -5.42 -9.54
CA LEU A 41 17.64 -4.02 -9.77
C LEU A 41 18.86 -3.09 -9.62
N LYS A 42 18.91 -2.06 -10.46
CA LYS A 42 19.83 -0.92 -10.34
C LYS A 42 19.09 0.40 -10.58
N LEU A 43 19.61 1.47 -9.98
CA LEU A 43 19.14 2.84 -10.22
C LEU A 43 20.01 3.52 -11.28
N SER A 44 19.43 4.43 -12.06
CA SER A 44 20.16 5.41 -12.87
C SER A 44 21.00 6.33 -11.98
N GLU A 45 22.04 7.00 -12.50
CA GLU A 45 22.96 7.80 -11.66
C GLU A 45 22.24 8.88 -10.83
N ASN A 46 21.25 9.57 -11.41
CA ASN A 46 20.50 10.67 -10.79
C ASN A 46 19.09 10.26 -10.32
N GLY A 47 18.92 9.00 -9.93
CA GLY A 47 17.63 8.41 -9.60
C GLY A 47 17.44 8.05 -8.14
N ILE A 48 16.27 8.38 -7.60
CA ILE A 48 15.74 7.87 -6.34
C ILE A 48 14.52 7.00 -6.67
N PHE A 49 14.35 5.89 -5.95
CA PHE A 49 13.22 4.98 -6.09
C PHE A 49 12.44 4.90 -4.78
N VAL A 50 11.12 5.03 -4.88
CA VAL A 50 10.18 4.85 -3.76
C VAL A 50 9.24 3.71 -4.13
N PHE A 51 9.28 2.62 -3.36
CA PHE A 51 8.29 1.56 -3.41
C PHE A 51 7.21 1.84 -2.36
N GLY A 52 5.98 2.07 -2.80
CA GLY A 52 4.88 2.60 -2.01
C GLY A 52 4.18 1.64 -1.06
N GLY A 53 4.63 0.38 -0.97
CA GLY A 53 4.03 -0.66 -0.13
C GLY A 53 3.13 -1.62 -0.90
N ASP A 54 2.54 -2.57 -0.18
CA ASP A 54 1.70 -3.66 -0.69
C ASP A 54 2.44 -4.51 -1.75
N ILE A 55 3.57 -5.06 -1.33
CA ILE A 55 4.39 -5.95 -2.16
C ILE A 55 3.89 -7.39 -2.21
N PHE A 56 3.23 -7.85 -1.14
CA PHE A 56 2.80 -9.24 -0.97
C PHE A 56 1.35 -9.50 -1.40
N ASP A 57 0.98 -10.78 -1.48
CA ASP A 57 -0.32 -11.32 -1.93
C ASP A 57 -0.54 -11.30 -3.45
N LYS A 58 -1.68 -11.82 -3.93
CA LYS A 58 -2.28 -11.62 -5.28
C LYS A 58 -1.49 -12.03 -6.52
N GLY A 59 -0.22 -12.39 -6.43
CA GLY A 59 0.55 -12.91 -7.56
C GLY A 59 1.72 -13.83 -7.18
N PRO A 60 2.17 -14.70 -8.10
CA PRO A 60 3.20 -15.72 -7.88
C PRO A 60 4.61 -15.13 -8.05
N GLY A 61 4.95 -14.16 -7.22
CA GLY A 61 6.21 -13.42 -7.33
C GLY A 61 6.62 -12.66 -6.09
N ASP A 62 5.85 -12.78 -5.01
CA ASP A 62 6.03 -11.99 -3.80
C ASP A 62 7.42 -12.18 -3.16
N ILE A 63 7.96 -13.40 -3.14
CA ILE A 63 9.32 -13.70 -2.67
C ILE A 63 10.37 -13.03 -3.56
N ARG A 64 10.31 -13.25 -4.89
CA ARG A 64 11.29 -12.67 -5.83
C ARG A 64 11.28 -11.15 -5.82
N ILE A 65 10.10 -10.52 -5.85
CA ILE A 65 9.99 -9.05 -5.85
C ILE A 65 10.51 -8.48 -4.52
N ALA A 66 10.14 -9.07 -3.37
CA ALA A 66 10.64 -8.64 -2.06
C ALA A 66 12.17 -8.70 -2.01
N ARG A 67 12.78 -9.81 -2.44
CA ARG A 67 14.25 -9.92 -2.51
C ARG A 67 14.87 -8.86 -3.41
N LEU A 68 14.28 -8.59 -4.58
CA LEU A 68 14.78 -7.56 -5.50
C LEU A 68 14.79 -6.15 -4.86
N VAL A 69 13.69 -5.73 -4.23
CA VAL A 69 13.60 -4.38 -3.62
C VAL A 69 14.39 -4.27 -2.31
N ILE A 70 14.47 -5.33 -1.51
CA ILE A 70 15.32 -5.40 -0.31
C ILE A 70 16.79 -5.24 -0.71
N ASN A 71 17.24 -5.99 -1.73
CA ASN A 71 18.61 -5.89 -2.22
C ASN A 71 18.90 -4.50 -2.80
N LEU A 72 17.93 -3.90 -3.50
CA LEU A 72 18.06 -2.53 -4.00
C LEU A 72 18.19 -1.52 -2.86
N LYS A 73 17.39 -1.65 -1.80
CA LYS A 73 17.47 -0.81 -0.59
C LYS A 73 18.81 -0.94 0.11
N ARG A 74 19.32 -2.16 0.27
CA ARG A 74 20.64 -2.40 0.87
C ARG A 74 21.77 -1.84 0.01
N LYS A 75 21.66 -1.92 -1.32
CA LYS A 75 22.64 -1.38 -2.27
C LYS A 75 22.63 0.15 -2.34
N TYR A 76 21.46 0.77 -2.20
CA TYR A 76 21.27 2.21 -2.27
C TYR A 76 20.45 2.74 -1.08
N PRO A 77 21.00 2.72 0.15
CA PRO A 77 20.25 3.01 1.37
C PRO A 77 19.62 4.41 1.39
N ASP A 78 20.29 5.39 0.77
CA ASP A 78 19.81 6.76 0.69
C ASP A 78 19.09 7.08 -0.62
N ARG A 79 18.89 6.11 -1.52
CA ARG A 79 18.23 6.37 -2.82
C ARG A 79 17.15 5.38 -3.17
N CYS A 80 16.93 4.39 -2.32
CA CYS A 80 15.79 3.49 -2.37
C CYS A 80 15.04 3.64 -1.05
N TYR A 81 13.74 3.87 -1.11
CA TYR A 81 12.86 4.00 0.05
C TYR A 81 11.72 3.02 -0.10
N LEU A 82 11.48 2.22 0.93
CA LEU A 82 10.40 1.24 0.96
C LEU A 82 9.35 1.75 1.95
N LEU A 83 8.08 1.72 1.57
CA LEU A 83 6.97 2.10 2.44
C LEU A 83 6.21 0.87 2.93
N ILE A 84 5.62 0.97 4.12
CA ILE A 84 4.81 -0.10 4.70
C ILE A 84 3.37 0.05 4.19
N GLY A 85 2.90 -0.94 3.44
CA GLY A 85 1.50 -1.08 3.05
C GLY A 85 0.68 -1.91 4.04
N ASN A 86 -0.65 -1.91 3.85
CA ASN A 86 -1.55 -2.68 4.72
C ASN A 86 -1.35 -4.19 4.60
N ARG A 87 -1.08 -4.70 3.39
CA ARG A 87 -0.80 -6.12 3.17
C ARG A 87 0.49 -6.52 3.85
N ASP A 88 1.49 -5.64 3.83
CA ASP A 88 2.82 -5.90 4.40
C ASP A 88 2.74 -6.04 5.92
N ALA A 89 2.16 -5.05 6.60
CA ALA A 89 2.02 -5.06 8.06
C ALA A 89 1.15 -6.23 8.56
N ASN A 90 0.10 -6.59 7.81
CA ASN A 90 -0.82 -7.66 8.20
C ASN A 90 -0.17 -9.04 8.28
N LYS A 91 0.98 -9.28 7.65
CA LYS A 91 1.65 -10.60 7.69
C LYS A 91 2.13 -10.98 9.08
N LEU A 92 2.46 -9.99 9.92
CA LEU A 92 2.97 -10.21 11.29
C LEU A 92 2.02 -11.04 12.17
N ARG A 93 0.74 -11.12 11.82
CA ARG A 93 -0.24 -11.94 12.56
C ARG A 93 -0.05 -13.44 12.40
N PHE A 94 0.58 -13.88 11.29
CA PHE A 94 0.75 -15.30 11.00
C PHE A 94 1.52 -16.01 12.12
N THR A 95 2.50 -15.35 12.74
CA THR A 95 3.31 -15.93 13.81
C THR A 95 2.49 -16.37 15.01
N SER A 96 1.64 -15.49 15.54
CA SER A 96 0.85 -15.79 16.73
C SER A 96 -0.39 -16.60 16.40
N GLU A 97 -1.10 -16.27 15.32
CA GLU A 97 -2.44 -16.82 15.04
C GLU A 97 -2.39 -18.18 14.31
N LEU A 98 -1.21 -18.56 13.80
CA LEU A 98 -0.92 -19.91 13.27
C LEU A 98 0.08 -20.66 14.16
N SER A 99 0.35 -20.19 15.38
CA SER A 99 1.12 -20.96 16.36
C SER A 99 0.35 -22.22 16.78
N ASP A 100 1.05 -23.28 17.18
CA ASP A 100 0.39 -24.50 17.67
C ASP A 100 -0.53 -24.18 18.85
N ASP A 101 -0.07 -23.33 19.78
CA ASP A 101 -0.87 -22.89 20.92
C ASP A 101 -2.19 -22.21 20.50
N ASP A 102 -2.16 -21.24 19.58
CA ASP A 102 -3.39 -20.55 19.16
C ASP A 102 -4.29 -21.44 18.28
N VAL A 103 -3.71 -22.39 17.52
CA VAL A 103 -4.47 -23.34 16.70
C VAL A 103 -5.19 -24.38 17.57
N GLU A 104 -4.47 -24.97 18.52
CA GLU A 104 -4.97 -26.07 19.35
C GLU A 104 -5.84 -25.59 20.52
N ASN A 105 -5.44 -24.50 21.18
CA ASN A 105 -6.06 -24.11 22.45
C ASN A 105 -7.13 -23.02 22.32
N ARG A 106 -7.22 -22.31 21.18
CA ARG A 106 -8.23 -21.26 20.99
C ARG A 106 -9.47 -21.79 20.27
N PRO A 107 -10.66 -21.74 20.90
CA PRO A 107 -11.92 -22.09 20.25
C PRO A 107 -12.17 -21.25 19.00
N LEU A 108 -12.63 -21.89 17.91
CA LEU A 108 -12.84 -21.23 16.61
C LEU A 108 -13.89 -20.12 16.64
N ASP A 109 -14.84 -20.18 17.57
CA ASP A 109 -15.87 -19.18 17.80
C ASP A 109 -15.38 -18.00 18.67
N GLU A 110 -14.26 -18.15 19.37
CA GLU A 110 -13.59 -17.08 20.11
C GLU A 110 -12.56 -16.32 19.27
N VAL A 111 -12.21 -16.81 18.08
CA VAL A 111 -11.38 -16.06 17.13
C VAL A 111 -12.19 -14.87 16.61
N PRO A 112 -11.79 -13.61 16.87
CA PRO A 112 -12.56 -12.46 16.48
C PRO A 112 -12.55 -12.30 14.96
N PRO A 113 -13.63 -11.78 14.38
CA PRO A 113 -13.57 -11.28 13.02
C PRO A 113 -12.55 -10.14 12.97
N ILE A 114 -11.76 -10.09 11.91
CA ILE A 114 -10.64 -9.17 11.88
C ILE A 114 -11.09 -7.81 11.34
N PRO A 115 -10.68 -6.71 12.01
CA PRO A 115 -11.03 -5.32 11.68
C PRO A 115 -11.05 -4.93 10.22
N CYS A 116 -10.09 -5.46 9.44
CA CYS A 116 -9.75 -4.90 8.13
C CYS A 116 -10.78 -5.24 7.05
N VAL A 117 -11.77 -6.09 7.33
CA VAL A 117 -12.82 -6.45 6.36
C VAL A 117 -14.20 -6.27 6.98
N GLY A 118 -15.14 -5.72 6.22
CA GLY A 118 -16.56 -5.69 6.61
C GLY A 118 -17.19 -7.08 6.77
N ASN A 119 -16.47 -8.14 6.37
CA ASN A 119 -16.91 -9.52 6.48
C ASN A 119 -16.53 -10.10 7.85
N LYS A 120 -17.53 -10.42 8.67
CA LYS A 120 -17.33 -10.93 10.04
C LYS A 120 -17.24 -12.46 10.12
N LEU A 121 -16.84 -13.11 9.02
CA LEU A 121 -16.79 -14.57 8.97
C LEU A 121 -15.63 -15.11 9.81
N LYS A 122 -15.99 -15.76 10.92
CA LYS A 122 -15.06 -16.49 11.79
C LYS A 122 -14.55 -17.76 11.09
N PRO A 123 -13.39 -18.32 11.49
CA PRO A 123 -12.86 -19.55 10.88
C PRO A 123 -13.85 -20.73 10.96
N LEU A 124 -14.65 -20.81 12.03
CA LEU A 124 -15.69 -21.83 12.16
C LEU A 124 -16.69 -21.84 11.00
N HIS A 125 -17.09 -20.66 10.52
CA HIS A 125 -18.03 -20.56 9.38
C HIS A 125 -17.36 -21.04 8.10
N PHE A 126 -16.12 -20.61 7.87
CA PHE A 126 -15.34 -21.04 6.71
C PHE A 126 -15.14 -22.56 6.65
N ILE A 127 -14.82 -23.18 7.78
CA ILE A 127 -14.72 -24.64 7.90
C ILE A 127 -16.05 -25.31 7.57
N LYS A 128 -17.16 -24.84 8.16
CA LYS A 128 -18.50 -25.40 7.92
C LYS A 128 -18.92 -25.30 6.45
N GLU A 129 -18.71 -24.15 5.81
CA GLU A 129 -19.04 -23.93 4.39
C GLU A 129 -18.18 -24.79 3.45
N ASN A 130 -16.97 -25.16 3.88
CA ASN A 130 -16.03 -25.96 3.11
C ASN A 130 -15.88 -27.39 3.64
N ALA A 131 -16.84 -27.90 4.42
CA ALA A 131 -16.79 -29.25 4.99
C ALA A 131 -16.62 -30.35 3.92
N HIS A 132 -17.15 -30.12 2.70
CA HIS A 132 -16.98 -31.00 1.54
C HIS A 132 -15.52 -31.14 1.07
N LYS A 133 -14.62 -30.23 1.50
CA LYS A 133 -13.17 -30.28 1.23
C LYS A 133 -12.38 -30.95 2.36
N GLY A 134 -13.04 -31.39 3.44
CA GLY A 134 -12.38 -32.01 4.58
C GLY A 134 -11.54 -31.05 5.43
N TYR A 135 -11.87 -29.76 5.42
CA TYR A 135 -11.15 -28.76 6.23
C TYR A 135 -11.40 -28.95 7.72
N GLU A 136 -10.33 -28.88 8.52
CA GLU A 136 -10.35 -28.99 9.98
C GLU A 136 -9.70 -27.74 10.61
N ASN A 137 -9.64 -27.68 11.95
CA ASN A 137 -8.93 -26.60 12.64
C ASN A 137 -7.42 -26.86 12.64
N ASP A 138 -6.76 -26.52 11.53
CA ASP A 138 -5.32 -26.65 11.34
C ASP A 138 -4.71 -25.36 10.75
N LYS A 139 -3.37 -25.28 10.69
CA LYS A 139 -2.66 -24.11 10.16
C LYS A 139 -2.97 -23.81 8.69
N ILE A 140 -3.13 -24.85 7.86
CA ILE A 140 -3.40 -24.73 6.42
C ILE A 140 -4.78 -24.08 6.22
N THR A 141 -5.79 -24.64 6.87
CA THR A 141 -7.17 -24.17 6.83
C THR A 141 -7.29 -22.77 7.41
N ARG A 142 -6.62 -22.48 8.55
CA ARG A 142 -6.60 -21.13 9.11
C ARG A 142 -5.94 -20.13 8.17
N LEU A 143 -4.79 -20.44 7.57
CA LEU A 143 -4.16 -19.52 6.63
C LEU A 143 -5.04 -19.28 5.39
N LYS A 144 -5.63 -20.33 4.80
CA LYS A 144 -6.57 -20.20 3.67
C LYS A 144 -7.77 -19.31 4.05
N TRP A 145 -8.31 -19.46 5.25
CA TRP A 145 -9.34 -18.56 5.80
C TRP A 145 -8.82 -17.11 5.92
N MET A 146 -7.65 -16.89 6.50
CA MET A 146 -7.08 -15.55 6.67
C MET A 146 -6.93 -14.84 5.31
N LEU A 147 -6.30 -15.52 4.34
CA LEU A 147 -6.05 -14.98 3.01
C LEU A 147 -7.37 -14.61 2.31
N LYS A 148 -8.36 -15.49 2.35
CA LYS A 148 -9.66 -15.23 1.70
C LYS A 148 -10.50 -14.18 2.43
N GLU A 149 -10.81 -14.43 3.71
CA GLU A 149 -11.87 -13.71 4.42
C GLU A 149 -11.39 -12.41 5.08
N THR A 150 -10.08 -12.27 5.34
CA THR A 150 -9.52 -11.14 6.10
C THR A 150 -8.49 -10.31 5.35
N LEU A 151 -7.86 -10.88 4.31
CA LEU A 151 -6.87 -10.18 3.48
C LEU A 151 -7.32 -9.96 2.03
N GLY A 152 -8.49 -10.50 1.67
CA GLY A 152 -9.09 -10.34 0.35
C GLY A 152 -8.25 -10.91 -0.79
N SER A 153 -7.44 -11.93 -0.54
CA SER A 153 -6.45 -12.50 -1.46
C SER A 153 -6.50 -14.04 -1.50
N PRO A 154 -7.66 -14.63 -1.85
CA PRO A 154 -7.93 -16.06 -1.73
C PRO A 154 -6.91 -16.98 -2.41
N ASP A 155 -6.38 -16.58 -3.57
CA ASP A 155 -5.50 -17.41 -4.39
C ASP A 155 -4.03 -17.37 -3.94
N THR A 156 -3.71 -16.54 -2.93
CA THR A 156 -2.32 -16.34 -2.49
C THR A 156 -1.65 -17.60 -1.98
N PHE A 157 -2.41 -18.55 -1.42
CA PHE A 157 -1.85 -19.84 -1.00
C PHE A 157 -1.28 -20.60 -2.20
N GLU A 158 -2.02 -20.64 -3.32
CA GLU A 158 -1.59 -21.32 -4.54
C GLU A 158 -0.54 -20.50 -5.30
N PHE A 159 -0.60 -19.17 -5.28
CA PHE A 159 0.48 -18.33 -5.82
C PHE A 159 1.79 -18.54 -5.08
N ARG A 160 1.75 -18.77 -3.75
CA ARG A 160 2.96 -19.14 -3.01
C ARG A 160 3.47 -20.51 -3.44
N ARG A 161 2.58 -21.48 -3.70
CA ARG A 161 2.97 -22.80 -4.23
C ARG A 161 3.70 -22.67 -5.56
N GLU A 162 3.14 -21.90 -6.49
CA GLU A 162 3.75 -21.62 -7.79
C GLU A 162 5.13 -20.95 -7.62
N GLU A 163 5.24 -19.96 -6.74
CA GLU A 163 6.50 -19.27 -6.46
C GLU A 163 7.57 -20.24 -5.90
N LEU A 164 7.20 -21.14 -4.99
CA LEU A 164 8.11 -22.15 -4.43
C LEU A 164 8.52 -23.20 -5.48
N ALA A 165 7.60 -23.61 -6.34
CA ALA A 165 7.87 -24.51 -7.46
C ALA A 165 8.94 -23.89 -8.39
N ILE A 166 8.73 -22.64 -8.80
CA ILE A 166 9.68 -21.88 -9.63
C ILE A 166 11.04 -21.75 -8.95
N LEU A 167 11.07 -21.39 -7.67
CA LEU A 167 12.34 -21.18 -6.93
C LEU A 167 13.11 -22.48 -6.69
N SER A 168 12.42 -23.61 -6.59
CA SER A 168 13.05 -24.93 -6.39
C SER A 168 13.29 -25.72 -7.68
N GLY A 169 12.81 -25.22 -8.83
CA GLY A 169 12.89 -25.92 -10.11
C GLY A 169 12.02 -27.17 -10.18
N ARG A 170 10.93 -27.20 -9.41
CA ARG A 170 9.92 -28.27 -9.35
C ARG A 170 8.62 -27.85 -10.03
N ASN A 171 7.73 -28.79 -10.28
CA ASN A 171 6.35 -28.51 -10.63
C ASN A 171 5.54 -28.11 -9.38
N ASP A 172 4.40 -27.45 -9.59
CA ASP A 172 3.51 -26.99 -8.52
C ASP A 172 2.87 -28.16 -7.74
N ASP A 173 2.51 -29.25 -8.42
CA ASP A 173 1.97 -30.47 -7.83
C ASP A 173 2.98 -31.24 -6.95
N GLU A 174 4.27 -30.92 -7.05
CA GLU A 174 5.34 -31.46 -6.21
C GLU A 174 5.59 -30.65 -4.92
N ILE A 175 4.93 -29.50 -4.76
CA ILE A 175 5.03 -28.66 -3.56
C ILE A 175 3.87 -29.00 -2.64
N SER A 176 4.17 -29.47 -1.42
CA SER A 176 3.12 -29.82 -0.46
C SER A 176 2.50 -28.60 0.23
N ASP A 177 1.30 -28.74 0.80
CA ASP A 177 0.67 -27.67 1.61
C ASP A 177 1.51 -27.31 2.84
N GLU A 178 2.26 -28.29 3.39
CA GLU A 178 3.20 -28.09 4.49
C GLU A 178 4.38 -27.21 4.07
N GLU A 179 4.92 -27.39 2.87
CA GLU A 179 5.98 -26.52 2.32
C GLU A 179 5.47 -25.08 2.12
N VAL A 180 4.23 -24.93 1.64
CA VAL A 180 3.60 -23.60 1.51
C VAL A 180 3.46 -22.93 2.88
N ILE A 181 2.91 -23.64 3.87
CA ILE A 181 2.76 -23.10 5.23
C ILE A 181 4.11 -22.75 5.86
N ALA A 182 5.11 -23.65 5.74
CA ALA A 182 6.46 -23.39 6.22
C ALA A 182 7.01 -22.08 5.65
N SER A 183 6.86 -21.87 4.33
CA SER A 183 7.28 -20.63 3.68
C SER A 183 6.60 -19.37 4.25
N PHE A 184 5.30 -19.41 4.58
CA PHE A 184 4.61 -18.29 5.22
C PHE A 184 5.09 -18.02 6.65
N LEU A 185 5.37 -19.07 7.42
CA LEU A 185 5.84 -18.93 8.80
C LEU A 185 7.28 -18.46 8.85
N GLU A 186 8.15 -19.01 8.01
CA GLU A 186 9.55 -18.59 7.87
C GLU A 186 9.67 -17.14 7.40
N SER A 187 8.77 -16.67 6.53
CA SER A 187 8.85 -15.32 6.00
C SER A 187 8.66 -14.23 7.05
N VAL A 188 7.93 -14.54 8.13
CA VAL A 188 7.63 -13.63 9.25
C VAL A 188 8.51 -13.89 10.49
N GLN A 189 9.50 -14.77 10.41
CA GLN A 189 10.51 -14.94 11.46
C GLN A 189 11.67 -13.96 11.27
N GLU A 190 12.55 -13.84 12.27
CA GLU A 190 13.78 -13.09 12.12
C GLU A 190 14.63 -13.65 10.95
N GLY A 191 15.03 -12.79 10.02
CA GLY A 191 15.70 -13.17 8.77
C GLY A 191 14.74 -13.56 7.63
N GLY A 192 13.45 -13.72 7.91
CA GLY A 192 12.40 -13.93 6.92
C GLY A 192 12.18 -12.70 6.03
N PHE A 193 11.84 -12.90 4.76
CA PHE A 193 11.79 -11.81 3.78
C PHE A 193 10.72 -10.74 4.08
N VAL A 194 9.64 -11.08 4.78
CA VAL A 194 8.64 -10.09 5.21
C VAL A 194 9.21 -9.22 6.32
N VAL A 195 9.82 -9.83 7.34
CA VAL A 195 10.46 -9.08 8.44
C VAL A 195 11.60 -8.22 7.92
N GLU A 196 12.42 -8.74 7.00
CA GLU A 196 13.51 -7.97 6.39
C GLU A 196 13.01 -6.80 5.53
N TYR A 197 11.88 -6.96 4.82
CA TYR A 197 11.22 -5.83 4.16
C TYR A 197 10.79 -4.79 5.18
N LEU A 198 10.07 -5.20 6.22
CA LEU A 198 9.53 -4.28 7.24
C LEU A 198 10.62 -3.55 8.03
N LYS A 199 11.75 -4.22 8.35
CA LYS A 199 12.94 -3.59 8.98
C LYS A 199 13.58 -2.48 8.12
N LEU A 200 13.39 -2.54 6.81
CA LEU A 200 13.97 -1.59 5.85
C LEU A 200 12.96 -0.56 5.35
N ALA A 201 11.67 -0.79 5.62
CA ALA A 201 10.56 0.05 5.22
C ALA A 201 10.20 1.05 6.32
N GLN A 202 9.43 2.06 5.93
CA GLN A 202 9.01 3.14 6.82
C GLN A 202 7.56 3.54 6.52
N ILE A 203 6.92 4.31 7.40
CA ILE A 203 5.51 4.73 7.20
C ILE A 203 5.39 5.80 6.12
N GLY A 204 6.35 6.72 6.05
CA GLY A 204 6.39 7.75 5.02
C GLY A 204 7.78 8.33 4.80
N VAL A 205 7.96 9.01 3.68
CA VAL A 205 9.19 9.75 3.35
C VAL A 205 8.86 11.06 2.67
N ILE A 206 9.65 12.09 2.95
CA ILE A 206 9.56 13.38 2.28
C ILE A 206 10.78 13.53 1.37
N LEU A 207 10.52 13.75 0.08
CA LEU A 207 11.54 14.04 -0.93
C LEU A 207 11.06 15.24 -1.77
N HIS A 208 11.94 16.22 -1.95
CA HIS A 208 11.61 17.53 -2.52
C HIS A 208 10.46 18.19 -1.73
N ASP A 209 9.42 18.64 -2.43
CA ASP A 209 8.18 19.21 -1.90
C ASP A 209 7.05 18.17 -1.74
N THR A 210 7.42 16.88 -1.76
CA THR A 210 6.48 15.76 -1.90
C THR A 210 6.54 14.82 -0.70
N LEU A 211 5.37 14.56 -0.11
CA LEU A 211 5.16 13.50 0.88
C LEU A 211 4.74 12.20 0.19
N PHE A 212 5.41 11.11 0.53
CA PHE A 212 5.07 9.76 0.09
C PHE A 212 4.58 8.95 1.29
N VAL A 213 3.36 8.42 1.20
CA VAL A 213 2.75 7.50 2.17
C VAL A 213 1.95 6.45 1.40
N HIS A 214 1.73 5.26 1.96
CA HIS A 214 1.02 4.21 1.23
C HIS A 214 -0.43 4.60 0.86
N GLY A 215 -1.20 5.15 1.80
CA GLY A 215 -2.63 5.44 1.60
C GLY A 215 -2.97 6.89 1.39
N GLY A 216 -2.88 7.70 2.44
CA GLY A 216 -3.30 9.09 2.38
C GLY A 216 -3.28 9.79 3.73
N VAL A 217 -3.31 11.11 3.68
CA VAL A 217 -3.33 11.98 4.86
C VAL A 217 -4.64 12.76 4.93
N ASN A 218 -5.12 12.97 6.15
CA ASN A 218 -6.27 13.81 6.42
C ASN A 218 -6.06 14.59 7.73
N VAL A 219 -7.01 15.46 8.08
CA VAL A 219 -6.91 16.31 9.28
C VAL A 219 -6.76 15.50 10.56
N GLU A 220 -7.42 14.34 10.67
CA GLU A 220 -7.34 13.48 11.85
C GLU A 220 -5.98 12.78 11.97
N SER A 221 -5.30 12.52 10.85
CA SER A 221 -3.95 11.96 10.84
C SER A 221 -2.90 12.94 11.35
N CYS A 222 -3.04 14.23 11.03
CA CYS A 222 -1.99 15.24 11.19
C CYS A 222 -1.45 15.32 12.63
N GLY A 223 -0.13 15.11 12.78
CA GLY A 223 0.57 15.24 14.06
C GLY A 223 0.32 14.14 15.08
N PHE A 224 -0.52 13.15 14.78
CA PHE A 224 -0.79 12.03 15.70
C PHE A 224 0.22 10.89 15.55
N VAL A 225 0.73 10.39 16.67
CA VAL A 225 1.66 9.27 16.75
C VAL A 225 1.09 8.23 17.73
N PRO A 226 0.83 6.98 17.29
CA PRO A 226 0.31 5.94 18.17
C PRO A 226 1.35 5.46 19.20
N ASP A 227 0.88 4.92 20.33
CA ASP A 227 1.72 4.22 21.31
C ASP A 227 1.91 2.76 20.87
N TYR A 228 3.14 2.38 20.52
CA TYR A 228 3.45 1.04 19.99
C TYR A 228 3.22 -0.12 20.97
N LYS A 229 3.10 0.15 22.28
CA LYS A 229 2.85 -0.86 23.32
C LYS A 229 1.38 -1.02 23.65
N LYS A 230 0.61 0.06 23.51
CA LYS A 230 -0.79 0.09 23.97
C LYS A 230 -1.79 0.05 22.83
N PHE A 231 -1.43 0.56 21.65
CA PHE A 231 -2.36 0.61 20.54
C PHE A 231 -2.62 -0.80 19.99
N ARG A 232 -3.89 -1.19 19.99
CA ARG A 232 -4.41 -2.46 19.47
C ARG A 232 -5.85 -2.25 19.02
N TYR A 233 -6.37 -3.14 18.19
CA TYR A 233 -7.74 -3.02 17.69
C TYR A 233 -8.78 -3.73 18.55
N PHE A 234 -8.48 -4.95 19.00
CA PHE A 234 -9.43 -5.81 19.68
C PHE A 234 -8.84 -6.39 20.96
N ASP A 235 -9.71 -6.81 21.86
CA ASP A 235 -9.35 -7.64 23.01
C ASP A 235 -9.38 -9.11 22.58
N ARG A 236 -8.28 -9.85 22.75
CA ARG A 236 -8.20 -11.25 22.31
C ARG A 236 -9.19 -12.15 23.07
N ALA A 237 -9.42 -11.90 24.35
CA ALA A 237 -10.24 -12.75 25.20
C ALA A 237 -11.73 -12.57 24.92
N THR A 238 -12.19 -11.32 24.72
CA THR A 238 -13.61 -11.06 24.46
C THR A 238 -13.95 -10.96 22.97
N GLY A 239 -12.96 -10.67 22.14
CA GLY A 239 -13.14 -10.34 20.73
C GLY A 239 -13.74 -8.95 20.49
N ASP A 240 -13.90 -8.14 21.54
CA ASP A 240 -14.47 -6.80 21.43
C ASP A 240 -13.49 -5.81 20.84
N VAL A 241 -14.04 -4.83 20.11
CA VAL A 241 -13.26 -3.68 19.64
C VAL A 241 -12.91 -2.79 20.83
N VAL A 242 -11.63 -2.49 21.01
CA VAL A 242 -11.14 -1.62 22.11
C VAL A 242 -11.17 -0.14 21.74
N VAL A 243 -11.04 0.20 20.46
CA VAL A 243 -11.11 1.59 19.95
C VAL A 243 -12.52 1.87 19.42
N LYS A 244 -13.30 2.70 20.11
CA LYS A 244 -14.68 3.06 19.72
C LYS A 244 -14.79 4.47 19.16
N SER A 245 -13.78 5.30 19.42
CA SER A 245 -13.68 6.68 18.99
C SER A 245 -12.22 7.10 18.81
N VAL A 246 -12.00 8.25 18.19
CA VAL A 246 -10.68 8.86 18.02
C VAL A 246 -9.94 9.03 19.35
N ASP A 247 -10.65 9.33 20.44
CA ASP A 247 -10.06 9.59 21.76
C ASP A 247 -9.61 8.31 22.47
N ASP A 248 -10.07 7.14 22.02
CA ASP A 248 -9.69 5.84 22.59
C ASP A 248 -8.33 5.36 22.07
N ILE A 249 -7.77 5.99 21.03
CA ILE A 249 -6.54 5.55 20.39
C ILE A 249 -5.34 5.95 21.26
N PRO A 250 -4.59 4.98 21.84
CA PRO A 250 -3.42 5.30 22.63
C PRO A 250 -2.33 5.91 21.75
N GLY A 251 -1.83 7.08 22.16
CA GLY A 251 -0.84 7.83 21.42
C GLY A 251 -0.71 9.25 21.95
N PHE A 252 -0.09 10.11 21.16
CA PHE A 252 0.05 11.53 21.47
C PHE A 252 -0.03 12.38 20.20
N LEU A 253 -0.45 13.63 20.37
CA LEU A 253 -0.31 14.67 19.36
C LEU A 253 1.02 15.40 19.58
N LEU A 254 1.72 15.68 18.50
CA LEU A 254 2.92 16.52 18.54
C LEU A 254 2.57 17.98 18.91
N PRO A 255 3.52 18.74 19.49
CA PRO A 255 3.32 20.16 19.83
C PRO A 255 2.92 20.99 18.61
N GLU A 256 2.14 22.06 18.76
CA GLU A 256 1.57 22.84 17.63
C GLU A 256 2.57 23.35 16.59
N ASN A 257 3.86 23.50 16.95
CA ASN A 257 4.91 24.02 16.08
C ASN A 257 5.77 22.94 15.39
N HIS A 258 5.39 21.66 15.47
CA HIS A 258 6.09 20.58 14.76
C HIS A 258 5.98 20.73 13.24
N THR A 259 6.95 20.22 12.51
CA THR A 259 6.86 20.10 11.05
C THR A 259 6.29 18.75 10.63
N VAL A 260 5.90 18.60 9.37
CA VAL A 260 5.47 17.31 8.81
C VAL A 260 6.65 16.33 8.82
N GLU A 261 7.89 16.79 8.63
CA GLU A 261 9.09 15.97 8.79
C GLU A 261 9.22 15.43 10.22
N ASP A 262 8.99 16.25 11.25
CA ASP A 262 8.98 15.78 12.64
C ASP A 262 7.94 14.69 12.82
N TRP A 263 6.73 14.88 12.29
CA TRP A 263 5.66 13.89 12.38
C TRP A 263 6.00 12.57 11.68
N ILE A 264 6.48 12.63 10.44
CA ILE A 264 6.88 11.43 9.69
C ILE A 264 8.04 10.70 10.37
N ASN A 265 9.01 11.42 10.93
CA ASN A 265 10.10 10.80 11.71
C ASN A 265 9.57 10.05 12.94
N HIS A 266 8.59 10.60 13.66
CA HIS A 266 7.97 9.91 14.80
C HIS A 266 7.13 8.71 14.35
N LEU A 267 6.43 8.78 13.22
CA LEU A 267 5.69 7.64 12.67
C LEU A 267 6.63 6.51 12.22
N ASN A 268 7.77 6.85 11.62
CA ASN A 268 8.78 5.87 11.24
C ASN A 268 9.40 5.21 12.48
N ALA A 269 9.76 5.98 13.51
CA ALA A 269 10.22 5.44 14.79
C ALA A 269 9.17 4.56 15.47
N PHE A 270 7.90 4.92 15.41
CA PHE A 270 6.79 4.10 15.88
C PHE A 270 6.75 2.72 15.19
N ALA A 271 6.92 2.68 13.86
CA ALA A 271 6.91 1.42 13.13
C ALA A 271 8.10 0.54 13.50
N ASP A 272 9.29 1.14 13.64
CA ASP A 272 10.50 0.44 14.09
C ASP A 272 10.31 -0.14 15.50
N ASP A 273 9.80 0.65 16.44
CA ASP A 273 9.53 0.22 17.82
C ASP A 273 8.46 -0.87 17.88
N ALA A 274 7.40 -0.76 17.07
CA ALA A 274 6.35 -1.78 16.99
C ALA A 274 6.88 -3.11 16.43
N LEU A 275 7.75 -3.06 15.41
CA LEU A 275 8.40 -4.25 14.85
C LEU A 275 9.43 -4.85 15.82
N ASN A 276 10.20 -4.02 16.52
CA ASN A 276 11.12 -4.51 17.56
C ASN A 276 10.36 -5.19 18.70
N HIS A 277 9.23 -4.62 19.13
CA HIS A 277 8.37 -5.24 20.12
C HIS A 277 7.82 -6.59 19.61
N TYR A 278 7.44 -6.68 18.33
CA TYR A 278 7.07 -7.94 17.68
C TYR A 278 8.18 -8.99 17.76
N LEU A 279 9.42 -8.64 17.42
CA LEU A 279 10.54 -9.59 17.45
C LEU A 279 10.87 -10.07 18.88
N GLN A 280 10.65 -9.22 19.88
CA GLN A 280 10.88 -9.56 21.29
C GLN A 280 9.78 -10.46 21.89
N SER A 281 8.52 -10.20 21.52
CA SER A 281 7.36 -10.89 22.09
C SER A 281 6.31 -11.23 21.01
N PRO A 282 6.62 -12.09 20.03
CA PRO A 282 5.75 -12.29 18.86
C PRO A 282 4.47 -13.09 19.15
N PHE A 283 4.45 -13.85 20.25
CA PHE A 283 3.33 -14.69 20.66
C PHE A 283 2.46 -14.01 21.72
N TRP A 284 1.23 -14.48 21.84
CA TRP A 284 0.28 -14.02 22.84
C TRP A 284 0.77 -14.29 24.26
N GLN A 285 0.65 -13.29 25.12
CA GLN A 285 0.97 -13.37 26.55
C GLN A 285 -0.13 -12.67 27.34
N GLU A 286 -0.57 -13.30 28.43
CA GLU A 286 -1.49 -12.67 29.36
C GLU A 286 -0.71 -11.81 30.37
N LYS A 287 -1.10 -10.54 30.50
CA LYS A 287 -0.56 -9.61 31.48
C LYS A 287 -1.69 -8.79 32.09
N ASP A 288 -1.82 -8.87 33.41
CA ASP A 288 -2.85 -8.15 34.17
C ASP A 288 -4.29 -8.40 33.64
N GLY A 289 -4.58 -9.63 33.23
CA GLY A 289 -5.88 -10.03 32.66
C GLY A 289 -6.12 -9.60 31.21
N ILE A 290 -5.09 -9.08 30.53
CA ILE A 290 -5.15 -8.64 29.14
C ILE A 290 -4.16 -9.47 28.32
N TRP A 291 -4.64 -10.05 27.23
CA TRP A 291 -3.80 -10.73 26.26
C TRP A 291 -3.19 -9.74 25.29
N ILE A 292 -1.87 -9.75 25.20
CA ILE A 292 -1.10 -8.85 24.33
C ILE A 292 -0.02 -9.61 23.57
N ARG A 293 0.44 -9.04 22.46
CA ARG A 293 1.66 -9.46 21.76
C ARG A 293 2.35 -8.28 21.11
N GLY A 294 3.61 -8.46 20.76
CA GLY A 294 4.36 -7.51 19.97
C GLY A 294 3.77 -7.35 18.56
N GLY A 295 3.93 -6.16 17.98
CA GLY A 295 3.46 -5.83 16.64
C GLY A 295 1.98 -5.45 16.53
N GLU A 296 1.17 -5.62 17.58
CA GLU A 296 -0.27 -5.28 17.57
C GLU A 296 -0.54 -3.87 17.06
N ALA A 297 0.27 -2.90 17.49
CA ALA A 297 0.10 -1.52 17.07
C ALA A 297 0.30 -1.31 15.56
N LEU A 298 1.28 -1.98 14.94
CA LEU A 298 1.53 -1.86 13.51
C LEU A 298 0.43 -2.53 12.68
N MET A 299 -0.07 -3.70 13.11
CA MET A 299 -1.23 -4.35 12.48
C MET A 299 -2.53 -3.57 12.71
N ALA A 300 -2.67 -2.88 13.84
CA ALA A 300 -3.81 -1.99 14.07
C ALA A 300 -3.70 -0.74 13.18
N TYR A 301 -2.50 -0.19 12.99
CA TYR A 301 -2.29 1.05 12.23
C TYR A 301 -2.68 0.95 10.74
N GLN A 302 -2.66 -0.25 10.16
CA GLN A 302 -3.16 -0.48 8.80
C GLN A 302 -4.69 -0.60 8.70
N SER A 303 -5.46 -0.37 9.76
CA SER A 303 -6.92 -0.55 9.76
C SER A 303 -7.67 0.74 10.05
N THR A 304 -8.53 1.18 9.12
CA THR A 304 -9.34 2.40 9.31
C THR A 304 -10.25 2.31 10.55
N PRO A 305 -10.95 1.19 10.84
CA PRO A 305 -11.65 1.03 12.11
C PRO A 305 -10.76 1.15 13.36
N ALA A 306 -9.51 0.69 13.31
CA ALA A 306 -8.61 0.79 14.45
C ALA A 306 -8.03 2.18 14.63
N THR A 307 -7.70 2.86 13.54
CA THR A 307 -7.14 4.22 13.60
C THR A 307 -8.22 5.29 13.65
N GLN A 308 -9.50 4.95 13.47
CA GLN A 308 -10.60 5.91 13.31
C GLN A 308 -10.25 7.02 12.28
N GLY A 309 -9.55 6.64 11.20
CA GLY A 309 -9.06 7.57 10.18
C GLY A 309 -7.71 8.26 10.45
N ARG A 310 -7.12 8.16 11.65
CA ARG A 310 -5.82 8.78 12.01
C ARG A 310 -4.57 8.15 11.37
N GLY A 311 -4.70 6.99 10.71
CA GLY A 311 -3.58 6.35 10.04
C GLY A 311 -3.10 7.13 8.81
N VAL A 312 -2.05 6.63 8.14
CA VAL A 312 -1.67 7.08 6.79
C VAL A 312 -1.51 5.93 5.77
N ILE A 313 -1.69 4.68 6.22
CA ILE A 313 -1.57 3.48 5.38
C ILE A 313 -2.85 3.23 4.56
N VAL A 314 -4.02 3.38 5.16
CA VAL A 314 -5.33 3.05 4.52
C VAL A 314 -6.30 4.21 4.26
N PRO A 315 -6.12 5.44 4.79
CA PRO A 315 -6.94 6.55 4.32
C PRO A 315 -6.81 6.73 2.81
N THR A 316 -7.82 7.34 2.22
CA THR A 316 -7.88 7.56 0.78
C THR A 316 -8.49 8.92 0.48
N PHE A 317 -8.10 9.50 -0.66
CA PHE A 317 -8.71 10.72 -1.17
C PHE A 317 -9.96 10.45 -2.02
N VAL A 318 -10.29 9.17 -2.25
CA VAL A 318 -11.45 8.73 -3.05
C VAL A 318 -12.30 7.75 -2.27
N ASP A 319 -13.54 8.11 -1.98
CA ASP A 319 -14.51 7.22 -1.35
C ASP A 319 -15.76 7.05 -2.22
N GLY A 320 -16.09 5.79 -2.55
CA GLY A 320 -17.23 5.47 -3.42
C GLY A 320 -17.18 6.14 -4.80
N GLY A 321 -15.98 6.45 -5.32
CA GLY A 321 -15.79 7.19 -6.57
C GLY A 321 -15.90 8.72 -6.45
N LYS A 322 -16.13 9.23 -5.24
CA LYS A 322 -16.12 10.67 -4.93
C LYS A 322 -14.75 11.07 -4.42
N VAL A 323 -14.13 12.01 -5.10
CA VAL A 323 -12.92 12.67 -4.61
C VAL A 323 -13.33 13.68 -3.54
N SER A 324 -12.67 13.62 -2.38
CA SER A 324 -12.86 14.60 -1.31
C SER A 324 -12.18 15.92 -1.68
N LYS A 325 -12.86 17.04 -1.44
CA LYS A 325 -12.17 18.34 -1.44
C LYS A 325 -11.14 18.35 -0.31
N PHE A 326 -9.98 18.96 -0.54
CA PHE A 326 -9.02 19.15 0.53
C PHE A 326 -9.59 20.13 1.56
N SER A 327 -9.35 19.85 2.84
CA SER A 327 -9.69 20.82 3.87
C SER A 327 -8.60 21.89 3.91
N GLU A 328 -8.99 23.14 4.15
CA GLU A 328 -8.04 24.25 4.30
C GLU A 328 -7.00 23.95 5.39
N LYS A 329 -7.41 23.26 6.47
CA LYS A 329 -6.53 22.85 7.56
C LYS A 329 -5.43 21.89 7.10
N LEU A 330 -5.79 20.90 6.28
CA LEU A 330 -4.83 19.93 5.75
C LEU A 330 -3.83 20.63 4.81
N VAL A 331 -4.34 21.49 3.92
CA VAL A 331 -3.51 22.26 2.99
C VAL A 331 -2.52 23.13 3.77
N GLN A 332 -3.00 23.88 4.77
CA GLN A 332 -2.16 24.74 5.61
C GLN A 332 -1.09 23.93 6.36
N TYR A 333 -1.47 22.79 6.94
CA TYR A 333 -0.54 21.92 7.67
C TYR A 333 0.62 21.43 6.80
N LEU A 334 0.32 20.99 5.56
CA LEU A 334 1.35 20.56 4.60
C LEU A 334 2.22 21.74 4.13
N GLN A 335 1.60 22.88 3.80
CA GLN A 335 2.30 24.07 3.31
C GLN A 335 3.22 24.71 4.36
N GLN A 336 2.90 24.59 5.65
CA GLN A 336 3.79 25.03 6.73
C GLN A 336 5.16 24.32 6.69
N SER A 337 5.19 23.09 6.16
CA SER A 337 6.43 22.33 5.92
C SER A 337 6.89 22.40 4.46
N ARG A 338 6.37 23.38 3.68
CA ARG A 338 6.68 23.60 2.26
C ARG A 338 6.38 22.38 1.38
N LEU A 339 5.37 21.60 1.76
CA LEU A 339 4.90 20.48 0.96
C LEU A 339 3.72 20.91 0.11
N SER A 340 3.80 20.61 -1.18
CA SER A 340 2.78 20.92 -2.20
C SER A 340 2.20 19.68 -2.86
N ARG A 341 2.80 18.51 -2.62
CA ARG A 341 2.37 17.24 -3.23
C ARG A 341 2.31 16.10 -2.22
N VAL A 342 1.31 15.23 -2.37
CA VAL A 342 1.27 13.91 -1.74
C VAL A 342 1.14 12.84 -2.82
N ILE A 343 2.01 11.82 -2.80
CA ILE A 343 1.93 10.67 -3.70
C ILE A 343 1.62 9.42 -2.88
N VAL A 344 0.62 8.67 -3.34
CA VAL A 344 0.08 7.52 -2.63
C VAL A 344 -0.21 6.33 -3.54
N GLY A 345 -0.27 5.15 -2.95
CA GLY A 345 -0.86 3.95 -3.52
C GLY A 345 -2.32 3.81 -3.09
N HIS A 346 -2.71 2.58 -2.74
CA HIS A 346 -3.94 2.20 -2.06
C HIS A 346 -5.26 2.74 -2.67
N LYS A 347 -6.06 1.80 -3.21
CA LYS A 347 -7.35 1.97 -3.88
C LYS A 347 -7.18 2.53 -5.30
N PRO A 348 -7.19 1.65 -6.31
CA PRO A 348 -6.99 2.09 -7.67
C PRO A 348 -8.21 2.80 -8.20
N VAL A 349 -7.97 3.75 -9.10
CA VAL A 349 -9.02 4.49 -9.80
C VAL A 349 -8.80 4.29 -11.29
N ALA A 350 -9.33 3.19 -11.84
CA ALA A 350 -9.12 2.78 -13.24
C ALA A 350 -7.64 2.46 -13.58
N ASP A 351 -7.23 2.74 -14.82
CA ASP A 351 -6.04 2.18 -15.50
C ASP A 351 -4.89 3.17 -15.71
N SER A 352 -4.87 4.23 -14.91
CA SER A 352 -3.84 5.28 -14.89
C SER A 352 -3.81 5.91 -13.50
N PRO A 353 -2.75 6.63 -13.11
CA PRO A 353 -2.78 7.40 -11.88
C PRO A 353 -3.92 8.44 -11.86
N LEU A 354 -4.57 8.62 -10.71
CA LEU A 354 -5.49 9.74 -10.50
C LEU A 354 -4.71 10.94 -10.00
N VAL A 355 -4.90 12.09 -10.64
CA VAL A 355 -4.37 13.37 -10.19
C VAL A 355 -5.53 14.20 -9.63
N ILE A 356 -5.35 14.77 -8.44
CA ILE A 356 -6.29 15.69 -7.81
C ILE A 356 -5.53 16.98 -7.52
N ARG A 357 -6.08 18.13 -7.92
CA ARG A 357 -5.46 19.45 -7.72
C ARG A 357 -6.48 20.42 -7.15
N ASP A 358 -6.03 21.25 -6.23
CA ASP A 358 -6.78 22.39 -5.68
C ASP A 358 -6.03 23.68 -6.00
N ASP A 359 -6.36 24.28 -7.16
CA ASP A 359 -5.90 25.58 -7.70
C ASP A 359 -4.57 26.13 -7.13
N GLY A 360 -3.48 25.36 -7.25
CA GLY A 360 -2.12 25.78 -6.89
C GLY A 360 -1.72 25.61 -5.41
N ALA A 361 -2.58 25.00 -4.58
CA ALA A 361 -2.35 24.82 -3.16
C ALA A 361 -1.83 23.41 -2.79
N LEU A 362 -2.43 22.37 -3.38
CA LEU A 362 -2.07 20.97 -3.12
C LEU A 362 -2.33 20.10 -4.36
N GLU A 363 -1.41 19.17 -4.61
CA GLU A 363 -1.56 18.08 -5.59
C GLU A 363 -1.53 16.72 -4.89
N VAL A 364 -2.44 15.83 -5.26
CA VAL A 364 -2.39 14.41 -4.87
C VAL A 364 -2.28 13.56 -6.13
N ILE A 365 -1.34 12.62 -6.16
CA ILE A 365 -1.21 11.60 -7.21
C ILE A 365 -1.40 10.22 -6.58
N MET A 366 -2.49 9.55 -6.95
CA MET A 366 -2.77 8.17 -6.55
C MET A 366 -2.34 7.22 -7.67
N ALA A 367 -1.31 6.41 -7.44
CA ALA A 367 -0.67 5.61 -8.49
C ALA A 367 -1.05 4.12 -8.48
N ASP A 368 -1.90 3.68 -7.56
CA ASP A 368 -2.43 2.31 -7.56
C ASP A 368 -3.28 2.06 -8.82
N THR A 369 -2.99 0.93 -9.48
CA THR A 369 -3.62 0.47 -10.74
C THR A 369 -4.06 -1.00 -10.65
N SER A 370 -4.18 -1.58 -9.46
CA SER A 370 -4.42 -3.03 -9.22
C SER A 370 -5.74 -3.60 -9.76
N TYR A 371 -6.67 -2.75 -10.21
CA TYR A 371 -7.95 -3.15 -10.81
C TYR A 371 -8.24 -2.42 -12.14
N SER A 372 -7.21 -2.22 -12.95
CA SER A 372 -7.30 -1.55 -14.25
C SER A 372 -8.17 -2.30 -15.26
N ASP A 373 -8.10 -3.64 -15.26
CA ASP A 373 -8.83 -4.54 -16.14
C ASP A 373 -9.32 -5.80 -15.40
N PRO A 374 -10.53 -5.78 -14.83
CA PRO A 374 -11.11 -6.93 -14.14
C PRO A 374 -11.36 -8.16 -15.02
N SER A 375 -11.20 -8.06 -16.34
CA SER A 375 -11.33 -9.21 -17.26
C SER A 375 -10.03 -9.98 -17.43
N SER A 376 -8.90 -9.37 -17.06
CA SER A 376 -7.59 -10.02 -17.06
C SER A 376 -7.37 -10.84 -15.78
N ALA A 377 -6.56 -11.90 -15.87
CA ALA A 377 -6.27 -12.79 -14.74
C ALA A 377 -5.62 -12.08 -13.54
N ASP A 378 -4.86 -11.01 -13.81
CA ASP A 378 -4.15 -10.24 -12.80
C ASP A 378 -4.85 -8.91 -12.44
N ASN A 379 -6.05 -8.68 -12.98
CA ASN A 379 -6.84 -7.45 -12.87
C ASN A 379 -6.19 -6.18 -13.45
N ARG A 380 -5.08 -6.29 -14.20
CA ARG A 380 -4.31 -5.15 -14.73
C ARG A 380 -4.24 -5.13 -16.25
N GLY A 381 -4.21 -6.29 -16.91
CA GLY A 381 -4.04 -6.37 -18.36
C GLY A 381 -2.70 -5.77 -18.78
N ASP A 382 -2.72 -4.79 -19.69
CA ASP A 382 -1.52 -4.05 -20.09
C ASP A 382 -1.24 -2.78 -19.29
N ALA A 383 -2.09 -2.47 -18.31
CA ALA A 383 -1.94 -1.26 -17.54
C ALA A 383 -0.66 -1.26 -16.70
N VAL A 384 0.12 -0.18 -16.85
CA VAL A 384 1.32 0.09 -16.06
C VAL A 384 1.54 1.59 -15.96
N ALA A 385 2.06 2.05 -14.84
CA ALA A 385 2.29 3.45 -14.57
C ALA A 385 3.63 3.67 -13.86
N GLU A 386 4.33 4.73 -14.22
CA GLU A 386 5.41 5.30 -13.44
C GLU A 386 5.14 6.79 -13.22
N VAL A 387 5.25 7.22 -11.97
CA VAL A 387 5.23 8.63 -11.58
C VAL A 387 6.66 9.03 -11.23
N ILE A 388 7.16 10.10 -11.84
CA ILE A 388 8.48 10.66 -11.55
C ILE A 388 8.32 12.09 -11.07
N VAL A 389 8.80 12.40 -9.87
CA VAL A 389 8.94 13.78 -9.38
C VAL A 389 10.29 14.33 -9.81
N GLU A 390 10.26 15.48 -10.46
CA GLU A 390 11.43 16.20 -10.94
C GLU A 390 11.95 17.19 -9.86
N PRO A 391 13.25 17.53 -9.85
CA PRO A 391 13.84 18.47 -8.90
C PRO A 391 13.23 19.89 -8.93
N ASP A 392 12.62 20.29 -10.04
CA ASP A 392 11.96 21.59 -10.21
C ASP A 392 10.53 21.61 -9.64
N GLY A 393 10.09 20.51 -9.03
CA GLY A 393 8.75 20.35 -8.48
C GLY A 393 7.70 19.92 -9.50
N SER A 394 8.03 19.79 -10.79
CA SER A 394 7.15 19.15 -11.78
C SER A 394 7.08 17.64 -11.57
N ALA A 395 6.11 16.98 -12.21
CA ALA A 395 6.01 15.52 -12.20
C ALA A 395 5.71 14.98 -13.60
N LEU A 396 6.45 13.96 -14.01
CA LEU A 396 6.17 13.18 -15.21
C LEU A 396 5.29 11.99 -14.83
N VAL A 397 4.18 11.82 -15.55
CA VAL A 397 3.30 10.65 -15.43
C VAL A 397 3.24 9.96 -16.79
N HIS A 398 3.68 8.70 -16.85
CA HIS A 398 3.70 7.95 -18.10
C HIS A 398 3.43 6.46 -17.88
N GLY A 399 2.99 5.78 -18.94
CA GLY A 399 2.63 4.38 -18.88
C GLY A 399 1.71 3.94 -20.01
N VAL A 400 1.01 2.83 -19.76
CA VAL A 400 0.10 2.19 -20.71
C VAL A 400 -1.24 1.98 -20.02
N LEU A 401 -2.35 2.19 -20.73
CA LEU A 401 -3.69 1.87 -20.27
C LEU A 401 -3.99 0.37 -20.41
N SER A 402 -5.09 -0.09 -19.83
CA SER A 402 -5.49 -1.50 -19.97
C SER A 402 -5.77 -1.93 -21.41
N ASP A 403 -6.09 -0.97 -22.30
CA ASP A 403 -6.35 -1.21 -23.73
C ASP A 403 -5.11 -1.03 -24.62
N GLY A 404 -3.93 -0.91 -24.02
CA GLY A 404 -2.65 -0.81 -24.73
C GLY A 404 -2.27 0.59 -25.22
N LYS A 405 -3.13 1.61 -25.06
CA LYS A 405 -2.77 2.99 -25.43
C LYS A 405 -1.74 3.57 -24.47
N GLU A 406 -0.75 4.28 -25.00
CA GLU A 406 0.29 4.93 -24.20
C GLU A 406 -0.12 6.35 -23.79
N TYR A 407 0.31 6.76 -22.60
CA TYR A 407 0.18 8.12 -22.10
C TYR A 407 1.51 8.61 -21.55
N ASN A 408 1.78 9.90 -21.74
CA ASN A 408 3.03 10.54 -21.35
C ASN A 408 2.81 12.05 -21.24
N PHE A 409 2.79 12.57 -20.01
CA PHE A 409 2.53 13.99 -19.79
C PHE A 409 3.24 14.52 -18.55
N ILE A 410 3.50 15.83 -18.59
CA ILE A 410 4.13 16.57 -17.51
C ILE A 410 3.06 17.38 -16.77
N LEU A 411 3.05 17.20 -15.46
CA LEU A 411 2.36 18.00 -14.48
C LEU A 411 3.30 19.14 -14.07
N PRO A 412 3.00 20.42 -14.37
CA PRO A 412 3.84 21.53 -13.94
C PRO A 412 3.87 21.60 -12.41
N ALA A 413 4.93 22.22 -11.88
CA ALA A 413 5.07 22.50 -10.45
C ALA A 413 3.80 23.16 -9.91
N VAL A 414 3.44 22.80 -8.68
CA VAL A 414 2.14 23.17 -8.08
C VAL A 414 1.96 24.69 -8.03
N HIS A 415 3.02 25.43 -7.76
CA HIS A 415 3.01 26.90 -7.68
C HIS A 415 3.04 27.61 -9.04
N GLU A 416 3.42 26.91 -10.12
CA GLU A 416 3.47 27.45 -11.49
C GLU A 416 2.18 27.17 -12.28
N MET A 417 1.12 26.72 -11.61
CA MET A 417 -0.13 26.37 -12.26
C MET A 417 -0.78 27.57 -12.94
N ASN A 418 -0.60 27.63 -14.25
CA ASN A 418 -1.41 28.46 -15.14
C ASN A 418 -2.75 27.77 -15.43
N THR A 419 -3.77 28.57 -15.73
CA THR A 419 -5.17 28.16 -15.99
C THR A 419 -5.36 27.12 -17.12
N GLY A 420 -4.31 26.82 -17.89
CA GLY A 420 -4.32 25.92 -19.05
C GLY A 420 -4.14 24.43 -18.78
N ASN A 421 -3.67 23.99 -17.60
CA ASN A 421 -3.60 22.55 -17.32
C ASN A 421 -5.01 21.99 -17.07
N LEU A 422 -5.29 20.86 -17.71
CA LEU A 422 -6.59 20.19 -17.69
C LEU A 422 -6.57 18.92 -16.83
N ILE A 423 -5.39 18.30 -16.63
CA ILE A 423 -5.27 17.09 -15.84
C ILE A 423 -5.62 17.37 -14.37
N GLY A 424 -6.40 16.48 -13.78
CA GLY A 424 -6.90 16.58 -12.41
C GLY A 424 -8.11 17.51 -12.23
N LYS A 425 -8.67 18.06 -13.32
CA LYS A 425 -9.96 18.76 -13.30
C LYS A 425 -11.12 17.79 -13.48
N LYS A 426 -12.26 18.15 -12.91
CA LYS A 426 -13.54 17.46 -13.08
C LYS A 426 -14.42 18.22 -14.08
N THR A 427 -15.07 17.50 -14.98
CA THR A 427 -16.06 18.07 -15.92
C THR A 427 -17.43 18.19 -15.26
N LYS A 428 -18.34 18.96 -15.89
CA LYS A 428 -19.74 19.13 -15.48
C LYS A 428 -20.54 17.83 -15.45
N ASP A 429 -20.13 16.83 -16.24
CA ASP A 429 -20.73 15.49 -16.29
C ASP A 429 -20.00 14.46 -15.39
N ASP A 430 -19.24 14.96 -14.40
CA ASP A 430 -18.55 14.19 -13.36
C ASP A 430 -17.39 13.28 -13.84
N PHE A 431 -16.83 13.52 -15.03
CA PHE A 431 -15.61 12.84 -15.46
C PHE A 431 -14.37 13.55 -14.91
N TRP A 432 -13.38 12.78 -14.49
CA TRP A 432 -12.03 13.25 -14.19
C TRP A 432 -11.16 13.20 -15.42
N ILE A 433 -10.46 14.28 -15.72
CA ILE A 433 -9.45 14.33 -16.77
C ILE A 433 -8.16 13.73 -16.20
N LYS A 434 -7.84 12.48 -16.55
CA LYS A 434 -6.80 11.70 -15.87
C LYS A 434 -5.45 11.69 -16.58
N ALA A 435 -5.45 11.58 -17.90
CA ALA A 435 -4.24 11.44 -18.67
C ALA A 435 -4.33 12.15 -20.01
N LYS A 436 -3.16 12.51 -20.55
CA LYS A 436 -3.01 12.94 -21.94
C LYS A 436 -2.25 11.84 -22.70
N LEU A 437 -2.88 11.35 -23.75
CA LEU A 437 -2.36 10.27 -24.60
C LEU A 437 -1.36 10.83 -25.63
N GLU A 438 -0.60 9.93 -26.27
CA GLU A 438 0.36 10.31 -27.32
C GLU A 438 -0.29 10.99 -28.52
N ASP A 439 -1.50 10.56 -28.89
CA ASP A 439 -2.33 11.17 -29.94
C ASP A 439 -2.92 12.54 -29.56
N GLN A 440 -2.53 13.07 -28.39
CA GLN A 440 -2.96 14.33 -27.78
C GLN A 440 -4.38 14.34 -27.23
N ASN A 441 -5.15 13.25 -27.35
CA ASN A 441 -6.45 13.14 -26.71
C ASN A 441 -6.31 13.04 -25.19
N LEU A 442 -7.33 13.49 -24.49
CA LEU A 442 -7.46 13.39 -23.05
C LEU A 442 -8.30 12.17 -22.69
N LEU A 443 -7.79 11.37 -21.74
CA LEU A 443 -8.56 10.32 -21.08
C LEU A 443 -9.43 10.94 -19.99
N LEU A 444 -10.74 10.79 -20.13
CA LEU A 444 -11.74 11.13 -19.14
C LEU A 444 -12.28 9.86 -18.50
N VAL A 445 -12.33 9.81 -17.17
CA VAL A 445 -12.82 8.65 -16.41
C VAL A 445 -13.89 9.06 -15.42
N LYS A 446 -14.99 8.31 -15.41
CA LYS A 446 -16.04 8.38 -14.38
C LYS A 446 -16.18 7.04 -13.70
N THR A 447 -16.17 7.03 -12.37
CA THR A 447 -16.34 5.84 -11.55
C THR A 447 -17.68 5.89 -10.80
N GLU A 448 -18.47 4.83 -10.92
CA GLU A 448 -19.75 4.65 -10.22
C GLU A 448 -19.72 3.28 -9.52
N GLY A 449 -19.36 3.27 -8.23
CA GLY A 449 -19.03 2.02 -7.54
C GLY A 449 -17.83 1.33 -8.21
N ARG A 450 -18.00 0.07 -8.64
CA ARG A 450 -16.96 -0.69 -9.37
C ARG A 450 -16.98 -0.46 -10.89
N LYS A 451 -17.94 0.29 -11.41
CA LYS A 451 -18.05 0.53 -12.86
C LYS A 451 -17.19 1.72 -13.26
N VAL A 452 -16.35 1.53 -14.28
CA VAL A 452 -15.50 2.56 -14.87
C VAL A 452 -16.01 2.90 -16.27
N THR A 453 -16.30 4.17 -16.52
CA THR A 453 -16.65 4.69 -17.86
C THR A 453 -15.53 5.56 -18.38
N ARG A 454 -15.11 5.35 -19.64
CA ARG A 454 -14.00 6.06 -20.28
C ARG A 454 -14.49 6.87 -21.48
N LYS A 455 -13.89 8.03 -21.70
CA LYS A 455 -14.04 8.84 -22.91
C LYS A 455 -12.67 9.34 -23.36
N TYR A 456 -12.47 9.44 -24.66
CA TYR A 456 -11.30 10.06 -25.27
C TYR A 456 -11.77 11.30 -26.02
N ILE A 457 -11.23 12.47 -25.68
CA ILE A 457 -11.70 13.75 -26.21
C ILE A 457 -10.53 14.68 -26.48
N SER A 458 -10.65 15.55 -27.48
CA SER A 458 -9.59 16.53 -27.74
C SER A 458 -9.52 17.60 -26.65
N PRO A 459 -8.35 18.22 -26.39
CA PRO A 459 -8.22 19.33 -25.46
C PRO A 459 -9.05 20.57 -25.81
N HIS A 460 -9.47 20.72 -27.07
CA HIS A 460 -10.33 21.84 -27.48
C HIS A 460 -11.79 21.59 -27.07
N GLU A 461 -12.30 20.39 -27.35
CA GLU A 461 -13.67 20.01 -27.03
C GLU A 461 -13.92 19.95 -25.52
N VAL A 462 -12.96 19.48 -24.73
CA VAL A 462 -13.12 19.35 -23.27
C VAL A 462 -13.39 20.69 -22.58
N LYS A 463 -12.93 21.82 -23.16
CA LYS A 463 -13.19 23.15 -22.61
C LYS A 463 -14.68 23.50 -22.55
N ALA A 464 -15.51 22.89 -23.40
CA ALA A 464 -16.97 23.04 -23.31
C ALA A 464 -17.58 22.29 -22.11
N HIS A 465 -16.85 21.31 -21.57
CA HIS A 465 -17.28 20.45 -20.46
C HIS A 465 -16.77 20.88 -19.09
N LEU A 466 -15.83 21.82 -19.02
CA LEU A 466 -15.41 22.51 -17.80
C LEU A 466 -16.41 23.63 -17.48
#